data_AF-A0A6C0KRE9-F1
#
_entry.id   AF-A0A6C0KRE9-F1
#
_cell.length_a   1.000
_cell.length_b   1.000
_cell.length_c   1.000
_cell.angle_alpha   90.00
_cell.angle_beta   90.00
_cell.angle_gamma   90.00
#
_symmetry.space_group_name_H-M   'P 1'
#
loop_
_entity.id
_entity.type
_entity.pdbx_description
1 polymer ?
#
loop_
_entity_poly.entity_id
_entity_poly.type
_entity_poly.pdbx_seq_one_letter_code
_entity_poly.pdbx_strand_id
1 'polypeptide(L)' 'MDSDLLSILPNNFDTYDNLKKQSIIKYLNQLDLIEKKAYIIGKNHLGTSFNIIKSNGFINWQKNNFSN' A
#
# COMPACT_ATOMS: atom_id res chain seq x y z
N MET A 1 12.27 -14.19 -0.98
CA MET A 1 11.19 -13.27 -0.57
C MET A 1 11.83 -11.90 -0.45
N ASP A 2 11.41 -10.98 -1.31
CA ASP A 2 12.05 -9.67 -1.50
C ASP A 2 12.11 -8.86 -0.19
N SER A 3 13.33 -8.70 0.33
CA SER A 3 13.64 -8.03 1.60
C SER A 3 13.18 -6.57 1.64
N ASP A 4 13.01 -5.93 0.48
CA ASP A 4 12.61 -4.53 0.36
C ASP A 4 11.13 -4.30 0.69
N LEU A 5 10.28 -5.32 0.56
CA LEU A 5 8.84 -5.16 0.77
C LEU A 5 8.50 -4.86 2.24
N LEU A 6 9.25 -5.44 3.18
CA LEU A 6 9.04 -5.27 4.62
C LEU A 6 9.25 -3.81 5.05
N SER A 7 10.15 -3.08 4.38
CA SER A 7 10.43 -1.67 4.68
C SER A 7 9.30 -0.71 4.26
N ILE A 8 8.54 -1.09 3.23
CA ILE A 8 7.46 -0.26 2.68
C ILE A 8 6.08 -0.60 3.25
N LEU A 9 5.95 -1.65 4.06
CA LEU A 9 4.68 -1.98 4.70
C LEU A 9 4.18 -0.81 5.59
N PRO A 10 2.87 -0.53 5.60
CA PRO A 10 2.32 0.51 6.46
C PRO A 10 2.42 0.09 7.94
N ASN A 11 2.56 1.06 8.85
CA ASN A 11 2.78 0.77 10.27
C ASN A 11 1.61 0.01 10.94
N ASN A 12 0.40 0.17 10.38
CA ASN A 12 -0.80 -0.53 10.83
C ASN A 12 -1.07 -1.82 10.03
N PHE A 13 -0.09 -2.34 9.28
CA PHE A 13 -0.26 -3.51 8.43
C PHE A 13 -0.81 -4.71 9.20
N ASP A 14 -0.27 -4.97 10.40
CA ASP A 14 -0.68 -6.09 11.25
C ASP A 14 -2.12 -6.00 11.73
N THR A 15 -2.69 -4.79 11.81
CA THR A 15 -4.06 -4.53 12.27
C THR A 15 -5.12 -4.86 11.21
N TYR A 16 -4.72 -5.08 9.97
CA TYR A 16 -5.64 -5.41 8.88
C TYR A 16 -5.97 -6.90 8.82
N ASP A 17 -7.17 -7.22 8.33
CA ASP A 17 -7.59 -8.58 8.02
C ASP A 17 -6.70 -9.21 6.93
N ASN A 18 -6.62 -10.54 6.89
CA ASN A 18 -5.81 -11.27 5.91
C ASN A 18 -6.13 -10.88 4.45
N LEU A 19 -7.41 -10.65 4.12
CA LEU A 19 -7.80 -10.22 2.77
C LEU A 19 -7.22 -8.84 2.43
N LYS A 20 -7.29 -7.88 3.36
CA LYS A 20 -6.73 -6.54 3.17
C LYS A 20 -5.21 -6.59 3.08
N LYS A 21 -4.55 -7.39 3.93
CA LYS A 21 -3.10 -7.63 3.89
C LYS A 21 -2.66 -8.13 2.51
N GLN A 22 -3.34 -9.13 1.97
CA GLN A 22 -3.05 -9.64 0.63
C GLN A 22 -3.26 -8.57 -0.46
N SER A 23 -4.35 -7.80 -0.40
CA SER A 23 -4.60 -6.71 -1.35
C SER A 23 -3.53 -5.62 -1.27
N ILE A 24 -3.09 -5.25 -0.06
CA ILE A 24 -2.01 -4.28 0.14
C ILE A 24 -0.71 -4.78 -0.45
N ILE A 25 -0.34 -6.05 -0.19
CA ILE A 25 0.87 -6.65 -0.77
C ILE A 25 0.80 -6.65 -2.30
N LYS A 26 -0.33 -7.07 -2.88
CA LYS A 26 -0.55 -7.03 -4.33
C LYS A 26 -0.43 -5.62 -4.87
N TYR A 27 -1.05 -4.65 -4.19
CA TYR A 27 -0.97 -3.25 -4.56
C TYR A 27 0.48 -2.76 -4.60
N LEU A 28 1.24 -2.96 -3.51
CA LEU A 28 2.63 -2.52 -3.39
C LEU A 28 3.57 -3.20 -4.41
N ASN A 29 3.30 -4.47 -4.72
CA ASN A 29 4.10 -5.23 -5.70
C ASN A 29 3.97 -4.68 -7.12
N GLN A 30 2.79 -4.22 -7.51
CA GLN A 30 2.57 -3.71 -8.87
C GLN A 30 3.15 -2.30 -9.09
N LEU A 31 3.41 -1.56 -8.00
CA LEU A 31 3.78 -0.14 -8.11
C LEU A 31 5.10 0.01 -8.84
N ASP A 32 5.12 0.96 -9.78
CA ASP A 32 6.33 1.38 -10.47
C ASP A 32 7.27 2.14 -9.53
N LEU A 33 8.52 2.33 -9.96
CA LEU A 33 9.54 3.08 -9.21
C LEU A 33 9.06 4.48 -8.77
N ILE A 34 8.32 5.18 -9.63
CA ILE A 34 7.81 6.53 -9.35
C ILE A 34 6.70 6.45 -8.30
N GLU A 35 5.76 5.51 -8.45
CA GLU A 35 4.65 5.33 -7.54
C GLU A 35 5.11 4.86 -6.16
N LYS A 36 6.10 3.96 -6.10
CA LYS A 36 6.75 3.53 -4.85
C LYS A 36 7.37 4.72 -4.13
N LYS A 37 8.08 5.61 -4.83
CA LYS A 37 8.64 6.82 -4.24
C LYS A 37 7.55 7.74 -3.71
N ALA A 38 6.50 8.00 -4.48
CA ALA A 38 5.38 8.83 -4.04
C ALA A 38 4.68 8.24 -2.79
N TYR A 39 4.48 6.92 -2.78
CA TYR A 39 3.96 6.18 -1.63
C TYR A 39 4.85 6.34 -0.40
N ILE A 40 6.17 6.16 -0.53
CA ILE A 40 7.13 6.32 0.57
C ILE A 40 7.11 7.75 1.11
N ILE A 41 7.06 8.75 0.24
CA ILE A 41 6.97 10.17 0.64
C ILE A 41 5.68 10.40 1.44
N GLY A 42 4.53 9.94 0.94
CA GLY A 42 3.25 10.07 1.64
C GLY A 42 3.21 9.33 2.98
N LYS A 43 3.76 8.12 3.03
CA LYS A 43 3.91 7.32 4.26
C LYS A 43 4.78 8.05 5.27
N ASN A 44 5.94 8.56 4.86
CA ASN A 44 6.86 9.27 5.75
C ASN A 44 6.28 10.60 6.24
N HIS A 45 5.56 11.31 5.37
CA HIS A 45 4.92 12.58 5.73
C HIS A 45 3.79 12.41 6.75
N LEU A 46 2.97 11.35 6.60
CA LEU A 46 1.83 11.10 7.48
C LEU A 46 2.18 10.21 8.68
N GLY A 47 3.31 9.50 8.65
CA GLY A 47 3.81 8.68 9.74
C GLY A 47 2.78 7.69 10.27
N THR A 48 2.42 7.82 11.55
CA THR A 48 1.42 6.99 12.23
C THR A 48 -0.01 7.21 11.75
N SER A 49 -0.30 8.36 11.16
CA SER A 49 -1.62 8.69 10.59
C SER A 49 -1.79 8.15 9.18
N PHE A 50 -0.74 7.59 8.58
CA PHE A 50 -0.81 7.02 7.24
C PHE A 50 -1.73 5.79 7.22
N ASN A 51 -2.70 5.80 6.31
CA ASN A 51 -3.63 4.69 6.12
C ASN A 51 -3.72 4.32 4.65
N ILE A 52 -3.03 3.23 4.26
CA ILE A 52 -2.92 2.83 2.85
C ILE A 52 -4.27 2.57 2.21
N ILE A 53 -5.23 1.96 2.93
CA ILE A 53 -6.54 1.61 2.36
C ILE A 53 -7.38 2.84 2.04
N LYS A 54 -7.08 3.98 2.69
CA LYS A 54 -7.74 5.27 2.44
C LYS A 54 -6.97 6.14 1.45
N SER A 55 -5.81 5.69 0.96
CA SER A 55 -5.03 6.44 -0.02
C SER A 55 -5.70 6.41 -1.39
N ASN A 56 -5.63 7.53 -2.12
CA ASN A 56 -6.19 7.62 -3.46
C ASN A 56 -5.61 6.56 -4.41
N GLY A 57 -4.31 6.26 -4.29
CA GLY A 57 -3.64 5.24 -5.10
C GLY A 57 -4.23 3.84 -4.88
N PHE A 58 -4.42 3.43 -3.62
CA PHE A 58 -5.00 2.13 -3.30
C PHE A 58 -6.47 2.03 -3.71
N ILE A 59 -7.27 3.08 -3.45
CA ILE A 59 -8.69 3.12 -3.83
C ILE A 59 -8.84 3.03 -5.36
N ASN A 60 -8.03 3.77 -6.11
CA ASN A 60 -8.05 3.75 -7.57
C ASN A 60 -7.65 2.38 -8.11
N TRP A 61 -6.60 1.77 -7.54
CA TRP A 61 -6.20 0.42 -7.87
C TRP A 61 -7.31 -0.60 -7.61
N GLN A 62 -7.94 -0.51 -6.45
CA GLN A 62 -9.05 -1.38 -6.07
C GLN A 62 -10.21 -1.22 -7.06
N LYS A 63 -10.56 0.00 -7.47
CA LYS A 63 -11.57 0.23 -8.50
C LYS A 63 -11.18 -0.46 -9.82
N ASN A 64 -9.96 -0.31 -10.30
CA ASN A 64 -9.53 -0.94 -11.55
C ASN A 64 -9.45 -2.48 -11.49
N ASN A 65 -9.15 -3.05 -10.32
CA ASN A 65 -9.02 -4.51 -10.16
C ASN A 65 -10.34 -5.21 -9.84
N PHE A 66 -11.33 -4.49 -9.33
CA PHE A 66 -12.63 -5.04 -8.91
C PHE A 66 -13.82 -4.47 -9.68
N SER A 67 -13.62 -3.57 -10.65
CA SER A 67 -14.68 -3.18 -11.59
C SER A 67 -14.72 -4.20 -12.71
N ASN A 68 -15.54 -5.24 -12.52
CA ASN A 68 -15.98 -6.16 -13.57
C ASN A 68 -17.49 -6.05 -13.72
#